data_AF-A0A1S3DGH4-F1
#
_entry.id   AF-A0A1S3DGH4-F1
#
_cell.length_a   1.000
_cell.length_b   1.000
_cell.length_c   1.000
_cell.angle_alpha   90.00
_cell.angle_beta   90.00
_cell.angle_gamma   90.00
#
_symmetry.space_group_name_H-M   'P 1'
#
loop_
_entity.id
_entity.type
_entity.pdbx_description
1 polymer ?
#
loop_
_entity_poly.entity_id
_entity_poly.type
_entity_poly.pdbx_seq_one_letter_code
_entity_poly.pdbx_strand_id
1 'polypeptide(L)'
;MDLERNGQYSDSESVASDCSSNDEDKIHVGSEYQANVPNNVLDKSFCYLELDKSDSVWLPSKINFTNEELDQYLKHAYYTYNICEEQALSLLHTCCYDLNKARVTLTQTKCVEDTLDKWSNQEREHFINAYNYHGKKFKLIQASVSYVPEDIQEEKLIASDDMRLALANTIKPGISQLIKDMQKSESYRDTEL
;
A
#
# COMPACT_ATOMS: atom_id res chain seq x y z
N MET A 1 17.55 -42.04 49.92
CA MET A 1 17.61 -40.60 50.22
C MET A 1 19.04 -40.18 49.95
N ASP A 2 19.43 -40.14 48.66
CA ASP A 2 19.29 -39.00 47.73
C ASP A 2 20.43 -38.00 47.96
N LEU A 3 21.39 -37.93 47.00
CA LEU A 3 21.73 -36.75 46.16
C LEU A 3 22.51 -35.67 46.96
N GLU A 4 23.63 -35.07 46.57
CA GLU A 4 24.30 -34.75 45.29
C GLU A 4 25.67 -34.12 45.62
N ARG A 5 26.79 -34.46 44.93
CA ARG A 5 27.41 -33.73 43.80
C ARG A 5 28.21 -32.47 44.22
N ASN A 6 29.55 -32.56 44.29
CA ASN A 6 30.55 -32.25 43.24
C ASN A 6 30.53 -30.77 42.77
N GLY A 7 31.63 -30.03 42.68
CA GLY A 7 33.03 -30.41 42.71
C GLY A 7 33.96 -29.22 42.92
N GLN A 8 35.18 -29.56 43.29
CA GLN A 8 36.33 -28.67 43.37
C GLN A 8 36.58 -28.00 42.01
N TYR A 9 36.74 -26.69 42.03
CA TYR A 9 37.29 -25.92 40.90
C TYR A 9 38.74 -26.36 40.71
N SER A 10 38.97 -27.26 39.76
CA SER A 10 40.31 -27.51 39.22
C SER A 10 40.68 -26.36 38.31
N ASP A 11 41.64 -25.57 38.75
CA ASP A 11 42.42 -24.62 37.97
C ASP A 11 43.02 -25.40 36.77
N SER A 12 42.43 -25.19 35.59
CA SER A 12 42.86 -25.87 34.36
C SER A 12 43.65 -24.88 33.53
N GLU A 13 44.91 -25.28 33.33
CA GLU A 13 45.95 -24.61 32.56
C GLU A 13 45.48 -24.12 31.19
N SER A 14 46.13 -23.03 30.77
CA SER A 14 46.08 -22.41 29.46
C SER A 14 46.11 -23.41 28.31
N VAL A 15 44.95 -23.71 27.74
CA VAL A 15 44.86 -24.15 26.36
C VAL A 15 44.95 -22.90 25.49
N ALA A 16 46.15 -22.63 24.98
CA ALA A 16 46.33 -21.78 23.83
C ALA A 16 45.64 -22.47 22.64
N SER A 17 44.33 -22.22 22.50
CA SER A 17 43.62 -22.49 21.26
C SER A 17 44.24 -21.58 20.21
N ASP A 18 44.93 -22.21 19.26
CA ASP A 18 45.40 -21.61 18.02
C ASP A 18 44.18 -21.06 17.25
N CYS A 19 43.77 -19.85 17.61
CA CYS A 19 42.71 -19.12 16.94
C CYS A 19 43.32 -18.46 15.71
N SER A 20 43.27 -19.19 14.59
CA SER A 20 43.16 -18.58 13.27
C SER A 20 41.80 -17.85 13.16
N SER A 21 41.58 -16.86 14.03
CA SER A 21 40.50 -15.90 13.88
C SER A 21 40.94 -14.92 12.81
N ASN A 22 40.24 -14.97 11.67
CA ASN A 22 40.34 -13.94 10.65
C ASN A 22 40.24 -12.57 11.33
N ASP A 23 41.05 -11.59 10.92
CA ASP A 23 41.04 -10.26 11.55
C ASP A 23 39.65 -9.59 11.52
N GLU A 24 38.76 -10.06 10.64
CA GLU A 24 37.33 -9.72 10.56
C GLU A 24 36.54 -9.94 11.87
N ASP A 25 36.90 -10.93 12.70
CA ASP A 25 36.17 -11.27 13.93
C ASP A 25 36.66 -10.47 15.17
N LYS A 26 37.52 -9.46 14.97
CA LYS A 26 38.12 -8.68 16.05
C LYS A 26 37.43 -7.32 16.19
N ILE A 27 37.26 -6.86 17.42
CA ILE A 27 36.81 -5.49 17.68
C ILE A 27 37.97 -4.55 17.33
N HIS A 28 37.76 -3.71 16.32
CA HIS A 28 38.76 -2.76 15.87
C HIS A 28 38.72 -1.49 16.74
N VAL A 29 39.90 -1.01 17.15
CA VAL A 29 40.07 0.18 18.01
C VAL A 29 40.98 1.15 17.29
N GLY A 30 40.51 2.37 17.08
CA GLY A 30 41.23 3.42 16.37
C GLY A 30 40.31 4.59 16.04
N SER A 31 40.86 5.74 15.67
CA SER A 31 40.10 6.94 15.29
C SER A 31 39.16 6.74 14.10
N GLU A 32 39.48 5.75 13.26
CA GLU A 32 38.74 5.33 12.09
C GLU A 32 37.59 4.35 12.41
N TYR A 33 37.57 3.80 13.63
CA TYR A 33 36.55 2.86 14.10
C TYR A 33 35.71 3.42 15.25
N GLN A 34 36.25 4.37 16.03
CA GLN A 34 35.60 4.94 17.21
C GLN A 34 34.94 6.28 16.88
N ALA A 35 33.75 6.51 17.43
CA ALA A 35 33.08 7.80 17.35
C ALA A 35 33.82 8.85 18.21
N ASN A 36 33.92 10.08 17.71
CA ASN A 36 34.41 11.20 18.51
C ASN A 36 33.37 11.54 19.59
N VAL A 37 33.73 11.33 20.86
CA VAL A 37 32.84 11.63 21.99
C VAL A 37 32.78 13.15 22.15
N PRO A 38 31.60 13.78 21.97
CA PRO A 38 31.47 15.20 22.20
C PRO A 38 31.83 15.53 23.65
N ASN A 39 32.71 16.51 23.85
CA ASN A 39 32.90 17.07 25.19
C ASN A 39 31.56 17.64 25.66
N ASN A 40 31.19 17.45 26.93
CA ASN A 40 29.92 17.85 27.56
C ASN A 40 29.66 19.38 27.60
N VAL A 41 30.10 20.12 26.59
CA VAL A 41 29.63 21.45 26.30
C VAL A 41 28.23 21.27 25.75
N LEU A 42 27.23 21.72 26.51
CA LEU A 42 25.90 22.06 26.01
C LEU A 42 26.06 23.16 24.96
N ASP A 43 26.65 22.82 23.83
CA ASP A 43 26.81 23.73 22.71
C ASP A 43 25.44 23.78 22.05
N LYS A 44 24.66 24.75 22.52
CA LYS A 44 23.28 25.01 22.09
C LYS A 44 23.16 25.12 20.57
N SER A 45 24.27 25.31 19.87
CA SER A 45 24.37 25.33 18.41
C SER A 45 24.02 24.00 17.73
N PHE A 46 24.34 22.84 18.32
CA PHE A 46 23.97 21.53 17.76
C PHE A 46 22.48 21.21 17.92
N CYS A 47 21.83 21.76 18.95
CA CYS A 47 20.42 21.52 19.24
C CYS A 47 19.48 22.08 18.15
N TYR A 48 19.93 23.09 17.39
CA TYR A 48 19.09 23.73 16.36
C TYR A 48 19.14 23.02 15.00
N LEU A 49 20.19 22.25 14.71
CA LEU A 49 20.34 21.60 13.40
C LEU A 49 19.43 20.36 13.21
N GLU A 50 18.97 19.76 14.31
CA GLU A 50 17.99 18.65 14.27
C GLU A 50 16.53 19.12 14.27
N LEU A 51 16.25 20.32 14.80
CA LEU A 51 14.93 20.92 14.78
C LEU A 51 14.43 21.16 13.34
N ASP A 52 15.34 21.53 12.43
CA ASP A 52 15.01 21.75 11.01
C ASP A 52 14.75 20.45 10.22
N LYS A 53 15.01 19.27 10.81
CA LYS A 53 14.81 17.96 10.15
C LYS A 53 13.62 17.17 10.70
N SER A 54 12.96 17.68 11.74
CA SER A 54 11.84 16.98 12.38
C SER A 54 10.54 17.75 12.14
N ASP A 55 9.81 17.35 11.10
CA ASP A 55 8.42 17.73 10.97
C ASP A 55 7.61 16.95 12.00
N SER A 56 7.00 17.66 12.95
CA SER A 56 6.09 17.03 13.90
C SER A 56 4.85 16.57 13.15
N VAL A 57 4.53 15.28 13.23
CA VAL A 57 3.32 14.69 12.62
C VAL A 57 2.17 14.64 13.63
N TRP A 58 2.47 14.72 14.93
CA TRP A 58 1.48 14.72 15.99
C TRP A 58 1.93 15.48 17.25
N LEU A 59 1.05 16.32 17.80
CA LEU A 59 1.27 17.20 18.95
C LEU A 59 0.14 17.04 19.97
N PRO A 60 0.30 16.14 20.96
CA PRO A 60 -0.72 15.91 21.99
C PRO A 60 -1.11 17.16 22.78
N SER A 61 -0.17 18.09 22.97
CA SER A 61 -0.39 19.34 23.72
C SER A 61 -1.34 20.33 23.04
N LYS A 62 -1.63 20.17 21.74
CA LYS A 62 -2.54 21.04 20.99
C LYS A 62 -3.96 20.47 20.90
N ILE A 63 -4.18 19.26 21.40
CA ILE A 63 -5.47 18.58 21.35
C ILE A 63 -6.40 19.19 22.40
N ASN A 64 -7.54 19.69 21.94
CA ASN A 64 -8.58 20.29 22.79
C ASN A 64 -9.92 19.51 22.72
N PHE A 65 -9.90 18.30 22.18
CA PHE A 65 -11.06 17.42 22.05
C PHE A 65 -10.86 16.14 22.87
N THR A 66 -11.94 15.45 23.21
CA THR A 66 -11.88 14.16 23.92
C THR A 66 -11.60 13.01 22.96
N ASN A 67 -11.21 11.85 23.49
CA ASN A 67 -11.02 10.64 22.68
C ASN A 67 -12.32 10.20 21.99
N GLU A 68 -13.48 10.40 22.63
CA GLU A 68 -14.78 10.09 22.04
C GLU A 68 -15.09 10.98 20.82
N GLU A 69 -14.72 12.26 20.87
CA GLU A 69 -14.89 13.19 19.75
C GLU A 69 -13.96 12.85 18.59
N LEU A 70 -12.73 12.42 18.89
CA LEU A 70 -11.78 11.91 17.91
C LEU A 70 -12.31 10.64 17.23
N ASP A 71 -12.78 9.66 18.01
CA ASP A 71 -13.34 8.42 17.49
C ASP A 71 -14.54 8.67 16.56
N GLN A 72 -15.41 9.61 16.94
CA GLN A 72 -16.54 10.01 16.09
C GLN A 72 -16.08 10.65 14.78
N TYR A 73 -15.01 11.45 14.82
CA TYR A 73 -14.42 12.01 13.62
C TYR A 73 -13.82 10.93 12.71
N LEU A 74 -13.03 10.00 13.27
CA LEU A 74 -12.39 8.92 12.51
C LEU A 74 -13.43 7.99 11.87
N LYS A 75 -14.46 7.60 12.62
CA LYS A 75 -15.59 6.82 12.09
C LYS A 75 -16.28 7.56 10.95
N HIS A 76 -16.53 8.87 11.12
CA HIS A 76 -17.17 9.66 10.08
C HIS A 76 -16.32 9.75 8.81
N ALA A 77 -15.01 9.93 8.92
CA ALA A 77 -14.07 9.93 7.80
C ALA A 77 -14.08 8.59 7.04
N TYR A 78 -14.01 7.47 7.78
CA TYR A 78 -14.02 6.13 7.21
C TYR A 78 -15.35 5.81 6.51
N TYR A 79 -16.49 5.96 7.19
CA TYR A 79 -17.78 5.54 6.62
C TYR A 79 -18.31 6.45 5.51
N THR A 80 -17.93 7.73 5.51
CA THR A 80 -18.48 8.72 4.56
C THR A 80 -17.57 8.93 3.35
N TYR A 81 -16.26 8.93 3.58
CA TYR A 81 -15.27 9.30 2.56
C TYR A 81 -14.30 8.16 2.24
N ASN A 82 -14.40 7.01 2.93
CA ASN A 82 -13.47 5.89 2.83
C ASN A 82 -12.01 6.30 3.04
N ILE A 83 -11.79 7.29 3.91
CA ILE A 83 -10.48 7.80 4.29
C ILE A 83 -9.96 6.94 5.44
N CYS A 84 -8.71 6.47 5.34
CA CYS A 84 -8.11 5.66 6.38
C CYS A 84 -7.76 6.50 7.62
N GLU A 85 -7.57 5.84 8.75
CA GLU A 85 -7.32 6.51 10.03
C GLU A 85 -6.08 7.42 9.97
N GLU A 86 -4.98 6.95 9.37
CA GLU A 86 -3.73 7.72 9.26
C GLU A 86 -3.91 9.00 8.43
N GLN A 87 -4.61 8.91 7.30
CA GLN A 87 -4.95 10.08 6.50
C GLN A 87 -5.84 11.07 7.27
N ALA A 88 -6.84 10.56 8.00
CA ALA A 88 -7.74 11.38 8.79
C ALA A 88 -7.01 12.11 9.93
N LEU A 89 -6.05 11.47 10.58
CA LEU A 89 -5.19 12.05 11.61
C LEU A 89 -4.20 13.08 11.04
N SER A 90 -3.61 12.79 9.87
CA SER A 90 -2.76 13.73 9.14
C SER A 90 -3.53 15.01 8.75
N LEU A 91 -4.80 14.86 8.35
CA LEU A 91 -5.68 15.98 8.08
C LEU A 91 -5.95 16.81 9.35
N LEU A 92 -6.12 16.16 10.50
CA LEU A 92 -6.26 16.82 11.80
C LEU A 92 -5.05 17.67 12.15
N HIS A 93 -3.84 17.12 11.97
CA HIS A 93 -2.60 17.84 12.20
C HIS A 93 -2.51 19.08 11.30
N THR A 94 -2.84 18.92 10.02
CA THR A 94 -2.88 20.03 9.04
C THR A 94 -3.92 21.10 9.40
N CYS A 95 -5.02 20.69 10.04
CA CYS A 95 -6.07 21.58 10.53
C CYS A 95 -5.78 22.13 11.93
N CYS A 96 -4.56 21.99 12.46
CA CYS A 96 -4.18 22.43 13.80
C CYS A 96 -5.09 21.87 14.91
N TYR A 97 -5.55 20.63 14.79
CA TYR A 97 -6.41 19.95 15.77
C TYR A 97 -7.83 20.56 15.92
N ASP A 98 -8.28 21.36 14.94
CA ASP A 98 -9.67 21.82 14.88
C ASP A 98 -10.55 20.79 14.14
N LEU A 99 -11.41 20.10 14.90
CA LEU A 99 -12.32 19.08 14.36
C LEU A 99 -13.33 19.65 13.36
N ASN A 100 -13.81 20.89 13.54
CA ASN A 100 -14.79 21.47 12.63
C ASN A 100 -14.15 21.79 11.29
N LYS A 101 -12.96 22.40 11.34
CA LYS A 101 -12.17 22.68 10.15
C LYS A 101 -11.82 21.39 9.41
N ALA A 102 -11.35 20.37 10.12
CA ALA A 102 -11.02 19.07 9.54
C ALA A 102 -12.24 18.41 8.88
N ARG A 103 -13.43 18.46 9.49
CA ARG A 103 -14.67 17.94 8.90
C ARG A 103 -15.05 18.64 7.60
N VAL A 104 -14.90 19.97 7.54
CA VAL A 104 -15.11 20.71 6.29
C VAL A 104 -14.06 20.30 5.26
N THR A 105 -12.79 20.18 5.65
CA THR A 105 -11.75 19.77 4.72
C THR A 105 -11.97 18.35 4.20
N LEU A 106 -12.49 17.41 5.01
CA LEU A 106 -12.87 16.06 4.55
C LEU A 106 -13.79 16.11 3.32
N THR A 107 -14.74 17.04 3.28
CA THR A 107 -15.68 17.20 2.15
C THR A 107 -15.00 17.71 0.87
N GLN A 108 -13.88 18.42 1.01
CA GLN A 108 -13.15 19.08 -0.06
C GLN A 108 -11.96 18.26 -0.56
N THR A 109 -11.40 17.40 0.30
CA THR A 109 -10.43 16.39 -0.11
C THR A 109 -11.14 15.43 -1.05
N LYS A 110 -10.85 15.56 -2.35
CA LYS A 110 -11.03 14.46 -3.29
C LYS A 110 -10.28 13.28 -2.69
N CYS A 111 -11.00 12.23 -2.34
CA CYS A 111 -10.42 10.99 -1.85
C CYS A 111 -9.30 10.62 -2.83
N VAL A 112 -8.05 10.85 -2.42
CA VAL A 112 -6.91 10.26 -3.10
C VAL A 112 -7.07 8.82 -2.70
N GLU A 113 -7.79 8.05 -3.53
CA GLU A 113 -7.75 6.61 -3.45
C GLU A 113 -6.28 6.26 -3.30
N ASP A 114 -5.91 5.77 -2.13
CA ASP A 114 -4.55 5.39 -1.82
C ASP A 114 -4.07 4.51 -2.97
N THR A 115 -3.22 5.08 -3.81
CA THR A 115 -2.60 4.41 -4.96
C THR A 115 -1.67 3.28 -4.51
N LEU A 116 -1.69 2.92 -3.23
CA LEU A 116 -0.92 1.86 -2.60
C LEU A 116 -1.68 0.54 -2.52
N ASP A 117 -3.02 0.54 -2.47
CA ASP A 117 -3.81 -0.70 -2.26
C ASP A 117 -4.58 -1.19 -3.50
N LYS A 118 -4.55 -0.42 -4.59
CA LYS A 118 -5.17 -0.80 -5.85
C LYS A 118 -4.21 -1.53 -6.76
N TRP A 119 -3.70 -2.66 -6.31
CA TRP A 119 -3.21 -3.65 -7.28
C TRP A 119 -4.41 -4.16 -8.05
N SER A 120 -4.38 -4.04 -9.37
CA SER A 120 -5.31 -4.76 -10.24
C SER A 120 -5.20 -6.26 -10.00
N ASN A 121 -6.26 -7.01 -10.30
CA ASN A 121 -6.21 -8.48 -10.22
C ASN A 121 -5.04 -9.03 -11.06
N GLN A 122 -4.76 -8.40 -12.20
CA GLN A 122 -3.64 -8.76 -13.09
C GLN A 122 -2.27 -8.54 -12.42
N GLU A 123 -2.05 -7.39 -11.76
CA GLU A 123 -0.80 -7.13 -11.03
C GLU A 123 -0.59 -8.11 -9.86
N ARG A 124 -1.67 -8.49 -9.17
CA ARG A 124 -1.63 -9.51 -8.11
C ARG A 124 -1.21 -10.88 -8.66
N GLU A 125 -1.79 -11.30 -9.77
CA GLU A 125 -1.43 -12.56 -10.42
C GLU A 125 0.02 -12.54 -10.93
N HIS A 126 0.46 -11.45 -11.54
CA HIS A 126 1.86 -11.28 -11.95
C HIS A 126 2.81 -11.36 -10.77
N PHE A 127 2.49 -10.72 -9.64
CA PHE A 127 3.29 -10.83 -8.43
C PHE A 127 3.35 -12.24 -7.89
N ILE A 128 2.22 -12.95 -7.80
CA ILE A 128 2.19 -14.35 -7.32
C ILE A 128 3.08 -15.23 -8.20
N ASN A 129 2.96 -15.09 -9.53
CA ASN A 129 3.76 -15.86 -10.47
C ASN A 129 5.25 -15.52 -10.37
N ALA A 130 5.60 -14.23 -10.31
CA ALA A 130 6.98 -13.78 -10.16
C ALA A 130 7.57 -14.20 -8.80
N TYR A 131 6.77 -14.19 -7.73
CA TYR A 131 7.19 -14.66 -6.41
C TYR A 131 7.45 -16.17 -6.41
N ASN A 132 6.59 -16.97 -7.05
CA ASN A 132 6.79 -18.41 -7.19
C ASN A 132 8.06 -18.75 -7.97
N TYR A 133 8.42 -17.93 -8.96
CA TYR A 133 9.60 -18.15 -9.80
C TYR A 133 10.90 -17.59 -9.18
N HIS A 134 10.89 -16.36 -8.68
CA HIS A 134 12.08 -15.65 -8.19
C HIS A 134 12.28 -15.74 -6.66
N GLY A 135 11.29 -16.23 -5.90
CA GLY A 135 11.29 -16.22 -4.44
C GLY A 135 11.27 -14.79 -3.88
N LYS A 136 11.98 -14.53 -2.78
CA LYS A 136 12.01 -13.21 -2.08
C LYS A 136 12.91 -12.15 -2.75
N LYS A 137 13.24 -12.31 -4.03
CA LYS A 137 14.09 -11.36 -4.77
C LYS A 137 13.23 -10.21 -5.30
N PHE A 138 12.82 -9.30 -4.43
CA PHE A 138 11.86 -8.22 -4.76
C PHE A 138 12.29 -7.33 -5.93
N LYS A 139 13.60 -7.08 -6.11
CA LYS A 139 14.10 -6.33 -7.29
C LYS A 139 13.75 -7.02 -8.62
N LEU A 140 13.76 -8.36 -8.66
CA LEU A 140 13.40 -9.13 -9.85
C LEU A 140 11.87 -9.19 -10.01
N ILE A 141 11.14 -9.40 -8.92
CA ILE A 141 9.67 -9.36 -8.93
C ILE A 141 9.16 -8.02 -9.45
N GLN A 142 9.74 -6.90 -9.00
CA GLN A 142 9.36 -5.58 -9.44
C GLN A 142 9.55 -5.41 -10.95
N ALA A 143 10.69 -5.86 -11.49
CA ALA A 143 10.96 -5.83 -12.93
C ALA A 143 9.91 -6.65 -13.72
N SER A 144 9.53 -7.83 -13.22
CA SER A 144 8.50 -8.69 -13.83
C SER A 144 7.09 -8.10 -13.76
N VAL A 145 6.74 -7.41 -12.66
CA VAL A 145 5.42 -6.78 -12.47
C VAL A 145 5.29 -5.50 -13.29
N SER A 146 6.40 -4.77 -13.53
CA SER A 146 6.41 -3.55 -14.36
C SER A 146 6.39 -3.81 -15.87
N TYR A 147 6.60 -5.04 -16.31
CA TYR A 147 6.62 -5.41 -17.73
C TYR A 147 5.20 -5.74 -18.21
N VAL A 148 4.56 -4.80 -18.89
CA VAL A 148 3.34 -5.06 -19.67
C VAL A 148 3.77 -5.30 -21.12
N PRO A 149 3.71 -6.54 -21.63
CA PRO A 149 3.87 -6.77 -23.07
C PRO A 149 2.72 -6.06 -23.81
N GLU A 150 3.04 -5.30 -24.85
CA GLU A 150 2.07 -4.52 -25.65
C GLU A 150 0.95 -5.38 -26.29
N ASP A 151 1.14 -6.70 -26.34
CA ASP A 151 0.27 -7.66 -27.03
C ASP A 151 -1.12 -7.89 -26.38
N ILE A 152 -1.37 -7.40 -25.15
CA ILE A 152 -2.67 -7.56 -24.46
C ILE A 152 -3.67 -6.46 -24.84
N GLN A 153 -3.25 -5.37 -25.49
CA GLN A 153 -4.17 -4.33 -25.96
C GLN A 153 -4.91 -4.73 -27.26
N GLU A 154 -4.32 -5.57 -28.10
CA GLU A 154 -4.92 -5.94 -29.39
C GLU A 154 -6.09 -6.95 -29.23
N GLU A 155 -6.01 -7.91 -28.31
CA GLU A 155 -7.10 -8.87 -28.09
C GLU A 155 -8.39 -8.20 -27.57
N LYS A 156 -8.27 -7.08 -26.83
CA LYS A 156 -9.43 -6.38 -26.29
C LYS A 156 -10.17 -5.55 -27.33
N LEU A 157 -9.48 -5.06 -28.37
CA LEU A 157 -10.12 -4.38 -29.49
C LEU A 157 -10.87 -5.37 -30.40
N ILE A 158 -10.24 -6.50 -30.72
CA ILE A 158 -10.81 -7.49 -31.65
C ILE A 158 -12.09 -8.11 -31.05
N ALA A 159 -12.07 -8.46 -29.76
CA ALA A 159 -13.25 -9.00 -29.07
C ALA A 159 -14.42 -8.01 -29.00
N SER A 160 -14.15 -6.69 -28.95
CA SER A 160 -15.21 -5.67 -28.92
C SER A 160 -15.86 -5.47 -30.29
N ASP A 161 -15.12 -5.60 -31.38
CA ASP A 161 -15.64 -5.40 -32.73
C ASP A 161 -16.44 -6.63 -33.21
N ASP A 162 -16.01 -7.84 -32.84
CA ASP A 162 -16.77 -9.06 -33.12
C ASP A 162 -18.10 -9.12 -32.35
N MET A 163 -18.13 -8.68 -31.09
CA MET A 163 -19.39 -8.56 -30.33
C MET A 163 -20.35 -7.52 -30.93
N ARG A 164 -19.82 -6.40 -31.45
CA ARG A 164 -20.62 -5.38 -32.14
C ARG A 164 -21.19 -5.90 -33.46
N LEU A 165 -20.42 -6.67 -34.22
CA LEU A 165 -20.87 -7.27 -35.47
C LEU A 165 -21.92 -8.37 -35.22
N ALA A 166 -21.75 -9.18 -34.17
CA ALA A 166 -22.72 -10.21 -33.77
C ALA A 166 -24.07 -9.60 -33.32
N LEU A 167 -24.06 -8.50 -32.57
CA LEU A 167 -25.28 -7.77 -32.21
C LEU A 167 -25.96 -7.16 -33.44
N ALA A 168 -25.20 -6.53 -34.34
CA ALA A 168 -25.76 -5.93 -35.55
C ALA A 168 -26.41 -6.97 -36.49
N ASN A 169 -25.83 -8.16 -36.59
CA ASN A 169 -26.36 -9.25 -37.40
C ASN A 169 -27.56 -9.97 -36.76
N THR A 170 -27.69 -9.92 -35.43
CA THR A 170 -28.84 -10.48 -34.69
C THR A 170 -30.06 -9.55 -34.73
N ILE A 171 -29.84 -8.23 -34.71
CA ILE A 171 -30.93 -7.23 -34.67
C ILE A 171 -31.60 -7.03 -36.05
N LYS A 172 -30.83 -7.09 -37.16
CA LYS A 172 -31.36 -6.89 -38.53
C LYS A 172 -32.47 -7.87 -38.98
N PRO A 173 -32.38 -9.20 -38.72
CA PRO A 173 -33.43 -10.12 -39.11
C PRO A 173 -34.69 -9.98 -38.24
N GLY A 174 -34.55 -9.65 -36.95
CA GLY A 174 -35.68 -9.44 -36.03
C GLY A 174 -36.56 -8.25 -36.41
N ILE A 175 -35.94 -7.13 -36.82
CA ILE A 175 -36.67 -5.96 -37.32
C ILE A 175 -37.37 -6.26 -38.65
N SER A 176 -36.71 -7.02 -39.54
CA SER A 176 -37.30 -7.41 -40.84
C SER A 176 -38.52 -8.32 -40.68
N GLN A 177 -38.51 -9.21 -39.68
CA GLN A 177 -39.65 -10.08 -39.38
C GLN A 177 -40.81 -9.29 -38.77
N LEU A 178 -40.54 -8.38 -37.84
CA LEU A 178 -41.54 -7.48 -37.25
C LEU A 178 -42.22 -6.59 -38.31
N ILE A 179 -41.46 -6.04 -39.27
CA ILE A 179 -42.02 -5.23 -40.36
C ILE A 179 -42.91 -6.09 -41.27
N LYS A 180 -42.51 -7.33 -41.60
CA LYS A 180 -43.34 -8.25 -42.39
C LYS A 180 -44.64 -8.63 -41.66
N ASP A 181 -44.58 -8.87 -40.36
CA ASP A 181 -45.74 -9.24 -39.55
C ASP A 181 -46.71 -8.06 -39.40
N MET A 182 -46.19 -6.82 -39.28
CA MET A 182 -46.99 -5.60 -39.29
C MET A 182 -47.69 -5.38 -40.64
N GLN A 183 -46.99 -5.51 -41.77
CA GLN A 183 -47.59 -5.37 -43.11
C GLN A 183 -48.64 -6.44 -43.40
N LYS A 184 -48.43 -7.67 -42.90
CA LYS A 184 -49.44 -8.73 -43.02
C LYS A 184 -50.70 -8.39 -42.22
N SER A 185 -50.58 -7.79 -41.04
CA SER A 185 -51.73 -7.40 -40.21
C SER A 185 -52.57 -6.25 -40.79
N GLU A 186 -51.97 -5.36 -41.58
CA GLU A 186 -52.69 -4.28 -42.27
C GLU A 186 -53.46 -4.80 -43.49
N SER A 187 -52.92 -5.79 -44.23
CA SER A 187 -53.59 -6.39 -45.39
C SER A 187 -54.86 -7.18 -45.03
N TYR A 188 -55.04 -7.63 -43.79
CA TYR A 188 -56.27 -8.32 -43.36
C TYR A 188 -57.41 -7.37 -42.96
N ARG A 189 -57.15 -6.06 -42.82
CA ARG A 189 -58.21 -5.09 -42.49
C ARG A 189 -58.96 -4.54 -43.71
N ASP A 190 -58.41 -4.71 -44.91
CA ASP A 190 -58.97 -4.16 -46.16
C ASP A 190 -59.76 -5.20 -46.99
N THR A 191 -60.09 -6.37 -46.44
CA THR A 191 -60.85 -7.43 -47.15
C THR A 191 -62.17 -7.83 -46.48
N GLU A 192 -62.60 -7.13 -45.43
CA GLU A 192 -63.96 -7.23 -44.89
C GLU A 192 -64.69 -5.89 -45.01
N LEU A 193 -65.09 -5.54 -46.24
CA LEU A 193 -66.21 -4.65 -46.60
C LEU A 193 -66.59 -4.94 -48.06
#